data_AF-A0A438EPK9-F1
#
_entry.id   AF-A0A438EPK9-F1
#
_cell.length_a   1.000
_cell.length_b   1.000
_cell.length_c   1.000
_cell.angle_alpha   90.00
_cell.angle_beta   90.00
_cell.angle_gamma   90.00
#
_symmetry.space_group_name_H-M   'P 1'
#
loop_
_entity.id
_entity.type
_entity.pdbx_description
1 polymer ?
#
loop_
_entity_poly.entity_id
_entity_poly.type
_entity_poly.pdbx_seq_one_letter_code
_entity_poly.pdbx_strand_id
1 'polypeptide(L)'
;MVVVHLQVVDKHLSILAKKHIETRFVKINAEKSPFLAEKLKIVVLPTLALIKNAKVDDYVVGFDELGGTDEFSTEELEERLAKAQVIIFEGESSLHASKSSSQPRSVRQSSNSYSSDSD
;
A
#
# COMPACT_ATOMS: atom_id res chain seq x y z
N MET A 1 -3.05 24.55 -4.52
CA MET A 1 -3.82 23.66 -5.42
C MET A 1 -2.82 22.80 -6.18
N VAL A 2 -2.40 21.68 -5.58
CA VAL A 2 -1.36 20.77 -6.08
C VAL A 2 -2.02 19.76 -7.03
N VAL A 3 -2.41 20.21 -8.23
CA VAL A 3 -3.19 19.39 -9.19
C VAL A 3 -2.30 18.77 -10.27
N VAL A 4 -1.09 19.31 -10.48
CA VAL A 4 -0.17 18.86 -11.54
C VAL A 4 0.29 17.42 -11.31
N HIS A 5 0.63 17.08 -10.07
CA HIS A 5 1.17 15.79 -9.65
C HIS A 5 0.20 14.63 -9.98
N LEU A 6 -1.11 14.83 -9.84
CA LEU A 6 -2.11 13.78 -10.09
C LEU A 6 -2.14 13.35 -11.57
N GLN A 7 -1.97 14.29 -12.50
CA GLN A 7 -2.01 14.00 -13.94
C GLN A 7 -0.79 13.19 -14.40
N VAL A 8 0.36 13.39 -13.74
CA VAL A 8 1.57 12.61 -14.01
C VAL A 8 1.35 11.15 -13.62
N VAL A 9 0.86 10.90 -12.39
CA VAL A 9 0.50 9.54 -11.93
C VAL A 9 -0.44 8.86 -12.90
N ASP A 10 -1.52 9.54 -13.28
CA ASP A 10 -2.55 9.00 -14.17
C ASP A 10 -1.95 8.51 -15.50
N LYS A 11 -0.97 9.24 -16.06
CA LYS A 11 -0.29 8.85 -17.31
C LYS A 11 0.53 7.58 -17.11
N HIS A 12 1.39 7.52 -16.08
CA HIS A 12 2.23 6.35 -15.83
C HIS A 12 1.39 5.11 -15.51
N LEU A 13 0.36 5.24 -14.65
CA LEU A 13 -0.55 4.13 -14.36
C LEU A 13 -1.31 3.65 -15.59
N SER A 14 -1.69 4.54 -16.51
CA SER A 14 -2.36 4.14 -17.76
C SER A 14 -1.45 3.35 -18.69
N ILE A 15 -0.14 3.62 -18.67
CA ILE A 15 0.86 2.85 -19.43
C ILE A 15 1.05 1.49 -18.78
N LEU A 16 1.23 1.46 -17.45
CA LEU A 16 1.41 0.21 -16.68
C LEU A 16 0.19 -0.70 -16.76
N ALA A 17 -1.02 -0.15 -16.73
CA ALA A 17 -2.25 -0.93 -16.85
C ALA A 17 -2.37 -1.68 -18.18
N LYS A 18 -1.74 -1.18 -19.26
CA LYS A 18 -1.69 -1.87 -20.56
C LYS A 18 -0.64 -2.98 -20.59
N LYS A 19 0.44 -2.84 -19.81
CA LYS A 19 1.51 -3.84 -19.70
C LYS A 19 1.11 -4.98 -18.74
N HIS A 20 0.53 -4.64 -17.59
CA HIS A 20 0.24 -5.55 -16.49
C HIS A 20 -1.25 -5.86 -16.38
N ILE A 21 -1.75 -6.76 -17.23
CA ILE A 21 -3.17 -7.18 -17.24
C ILE A 21 -3.53 -7.98 -15.97
N GLU A 22 -2.53 -8.57 -15.31
CA GLU A 22 -2.68 -9.29 -14.05
C GLU A 22 -3.08 -8.38 -12.87
N THR A 23 -2.81 -7.07 -12.97
CA THR A 23 -3.06 -6.11 -11.90
C THR A 23 -4.19 -5.15 -12.26
N ARG A 24 -5.12 -4.95 -11.33
CA ARG A 24 -6.24 -4.01 -11.53
C ARG A 24 -5.88 -2.62 -11.02
N PHE A 25 -5.70 -1.70 -11.96
CA PHE A 25 -5.57 -0.28 -11.66
C PHE A 25 -6.96 0.37 -11.59
N VAL A 26 -7.30 0.97 -10.45
CA VAL A 26 -8.60 1.62 -10.22
C VAL A 26 -8.38 3.05 -9.77
N LYS A 27 -9.08 3.98 -10.43
CA LYS A 27 -9.12 5.41 -10.05
C LYS A 27 -10.41 5.71 -9.33
N ILE A 28 -10.31 6.34 -8.17
CA ILE A 28 -11.45 6.74 -7.35
C ILE A 28 -11.31 8.22 -7.01
N ASN A 29 -12.41 8.95 -7.08
CA ASN A 29 -12.46 10.33 -6.60
C ASN A 29 -12.77 10.32 -5.10
N ALA A 30 -11.78 10.69 -4.29
CA ALA A 30 -11.88 10.71 -2.84
C ALA A 30 -12.99 11.66 -2.32
N GLU A 31 -13.18 12.81 -2.96
CA GLU A 31 -14.20 13.80 -2.55
C GLU A 31 -15.63 13.27 -2.75
N LYS A 32 -15.84 12.46 -3.80
CA LYS A 32 -17.14 11.83 -4.08
C LYS A 32 -17.39 10.57 -3.27
N SER A 33 -16.34 9.99 -2.67
CA SER A 33 -16.40 8.70 -1.97
C SER A 33 -15.76 8.80 -0.57
N PRO A 34 -16.36 9.57 0.35
CA PRO A 34 -15.80 9.78 1.69
C PRO A 34 -15.63 8.48 2.47
N PHE A 35 -16.52 7.51 2.27
CA PHE A 35 -16.44 6.19 2.90
C PHE A 35 -15.12 5.46 2.59
N LEU A 36 -14.68 5.47 1.33
CA LEU A 36 -13.42 4.84 0.93
C LEU A 36 -12.23 5.66 1.41
N ALA A 37 -12.31 6.99 1.34
CA ALA A 37 -11.25 7.88 1.83
C ALA A 37 -10.97 7.67 3.32
N GLU A 38 -12.02 7.54 4.15
CA GLU A 38 -11.88 7.24 5.58
C GLU A 38 -11.35 5.83 5.85
N LYS A 39 -11.87 4.82 5.13
CA LYS A 39 -11.44 3.41 5.32
C LYS A 39 -9.99 3.19 4.92
N LEU A 40 -9.53 3.84 3.86
CA LEU A 40 -8.15 3.83 3.40
C LEU A 40 -7.28 4.89 4.10
N LYS A 41 -7.86 5.70 5.00
CA LYS A 41 -7.18 6.76 5.74
C LYS A 41 -6.38 7.71 4.82
N ILE A 42 -6.98 8.13 3.72
CA ILE A 42 -6.36 9.04 2.76
C ILE A 42 -6.32 10.44 3.38
N VAL A 43 -5.13 10.88 3.81
CA VAL A 43 -4.90 12.22 4.38
C VAL A 43 -4.36 13.20 3.33
N VAL A 44 -3.60 12.69 2.35
CA VAL A 44 -2.89 13.49 1.34
C VAL A 44 -3.25 12.98 -0.05
N LEU A 45 -3.39 13.89 -1.02
CA LEU A 45 -3.56 13.53 -2.43
C LEU A 45 -2.33 13.98 -3.20
N PRO A 46 -1.81 13.16 -4.15
CA PRO A 46 -2.24 11.81 -4.49
C PRO A 46 -1.79 10.74 -3.47
N THR A 47 -2.64 9.73 -3.21
CA THR A 47 -2.27 8.51 -2.45
C THR A 47 -2.53 7.29 -3.33
N LEU A 48 -1.55 6.38 -3.42
CA LEU A 48 -1.69 5.08 -4.07
C LEU A 48 -1.77 3.98 -3.01
N ALA A 49 -2.92 3.32 -2.93
CA ALA A 49 -3.12 2.18 -2.04
C ALA A 49 -2.76 0.87 -2.75
N LEU A 50 -1.83 0.11 -2.19
CA LEU A 50 -1.40 -1.17 -2.71
C LEU A 50 -2.22 -2.28 -2.06
N ILE A 51 -3.05 -2.95 -2.86
CA ILE A 51 -3.99 -3.96 -2.37
C ILE A 51 -3.57 -5.33 -2.88
N LYS A 52 -3.33 -6.25 -1.95
CA LYS A 52 -2.98 -7.65 -2.22
C LYS A 52 -3.87 -8.57 -1.40
N ASN A 53 -4.43 -9.61 -2.01
CA ASN A 53 -5.32 -10.57 -1.34
C ASN A 53 -6.49 -9.89 -0.57
N ALA A 54 -7.09 -8.85 -1.16
CA ALA A 54 -8.17 -8.05 -0.56
C ALA A 54 -7.80 -7.30 0.75
N LYS A 55 -6.50 -7.15 1.03
CA LYS A 55 -5.99 -6.33 2.13
C LYS A 55 -5.07 -5.24 1.57
N VAL A 56 -5.11 -4.07 2.18
CA VAL A 56 -4.15 -3.02 1.87
C VAL A 56 -2.84 -3.41 2.54
N ASP A 57 -1.81 -3.61 1.73
CA ASP A 57 -0.48 -4.01 2.18
C ASP A 57 0.36 -2.78 2.50
N ASP A 58 0.31 -1.77 1.63
CA ASP A 58 1.09 -0.55 1.77
C ASP A 58 0.42 0.66 1.11
N TYR A 59 0.90 1.86 1.43
CA TYR A 59 0.49 3.11 0.81
C TYR A 59 1.71 3.87 0.30
N VAL A 60 1.69 4.25 -0.97
CA VAL A 60 2.65 5.21 -1.51
C VAL A 60 2.02 6.60 -1.41
N VAL A 61 2.52 7.40 -0.46
CA VAL A 61 1.98 8.73 -0.13
C VAL A 61 2.99 9.78 -0.55
N GLY A 62 2.63 10.60 -1.55
CA GLY A 62 3.57 11.55 -2.13
C GLY A 62 4.73 10.83 -2.83
N PHE A 63 5.30 11.43 -3.86
CA PHE A 63 6.39 10.83 -4.62
C PHE A 63 7.71 10.70 -3.85
N ASP A 64 7.70 10.86 -2.53
CA ASP A 64 8.88 10.86 -1.66
C ASP A 64 9.71 9.58 -1.84
N GLU A 65 9.06 8.44 -2.07
CA GLU A 65 9.75 7.17 -2.34
C GLU A 65 10.26 7.01 -3.78
N LEU A 66 9.81 7.87 -4.70
CA LEU A 66 10.25 7.94 -6.10
C LEU A 66 11.22 9.12 -6.33
N GLY A 67 11.80 9.67 -5.26
CA GLY A 67 12.77 10.76 -5.34
C GLY A 67 12.20 12.16 -5.07
N GLY A 68 10.93 12.26 -4.68
CA GLY A 68 10.27 13.53 -4.31
C GLY A 68 10.04 14.47 -5.50
N THR A 69 10.17 13.97 -6.72
CA THR A 69 10.02 14.74 -7.96
C THR A 69 8.86 14.19 -8.80
N ASP A 70 8.25 15.08 -9.58
CA ASP A 70 7.22 14.72 -10.56
C ASP A 70 7.82 14.14 -11.86
N GLU A 71 9.14 14.12 -12.00
CA GLU A 71 9.86 13.65 -13.20
C GLU A 71 10.41 12.23 -13.01
N PHE A 72 9.56 11.29 -12.61
CA PHE A 72 9.94 9.88 -12.53
C PHE A 72 9.55 9.13 -13.81
N SER A 73 10.30 8.09 -14.12
CA SER A 73 10.05 7.22 -15.26
C SER A 73 8.97 6.18 -14.93
N THR A 74 8.29 5.67 -15.96
CA THR A 74 7.31 4.59 -15.78
C THR A 74 7.97 3.32 -15.20
N GLU A 75 9.24 3.11 -15.51
CA GLU A 75 10.03 1.96 -15.05
C GLU A 75 10.33 2.04 -13.55
N GLU A 76 10.64 3.22 -13.01
CA GLU A 76 10.84 3.41 -11.56
C GLU A 76 9.55 3.14 -10.77
N LEU A 77 8.41 3.60 -11.29
CA LEU A 77 7.11 3.30 -10.70
C LEU A 77 6.80 1.80 -10.77
N GLU A 78 7.11 1.17 -11.90
CA GLU A 78 6.98 -0.29 -12.11
C GLU A 78 7.83 -1.04 -11.07
N GLU A 79 9.11 -0.70 -10.94
CA GLU A 79 10.02 -1.35 -9.99
C GLU A 79 9.53 -1.20 -8.55
N ARG A 80 9.01 -0.02 -8.16
CA ARG A 80 8.47 0.19 -6.81
C ARG A 80 7.22 -0.67 -6.54
N LEU A 81 6.32 -0.79 -7.53
CA LEU A 81 5.14 -1.66 -7.45
C LEU A 81 5.52 -3.15 -7.45
N ALA A 82 6.57 -3.52 -8.17
CA ALA A 82 7.11 -4.87 -8.20
C ALA A 82 7.76 -5.24 -6.85
N LYS A 83 8.48 -4.31 -6.21
CA LYS A 83 9.01 -4.46 -4.85
C LYS A 83 7.90 -4.71 -3.82
N ALA A 84 6.74 -4.07 -4.01
CA ALA A 84 5.56 -4.33 -3.19
C ALA A 84 4.79 -5.61 -3.59
N GLN A 85 5.28 -6.34 -4.60
CA GLN A 85 4.69 -7.56 -5.13
C GLN A 85 3.21 -7.42 -5.53
N VAL A 86 2.84 -6.24 -6.04
CA VAL A 86 1.49 -5.94 -6.54
C VAL A 86 1.38 -6.24 -8.04
N ILE A 87 2.47 -6.01 -8.78
CA ILE A 87 2.62 -6.36 -10.19
C ILE A 87 3.64 -7.50 -10.36
N ILE A 88 3.55 -8.24 -11.46
CA ILE A 88 4.51 -9.30 -11.79
C ILE A 88 5.54 -8.71 -12.76
N PHE A 89 6.79 -8.62 -12.33
CA PHE A 89 7.90 -8.25 -13.21
C PHE A 89 8.50 -9.52 -13.81
N GLU A 90 8.52 -9.66 -15.14
CA GLU A 90 9.02 -10.85 -15.85
C GLU A 90 10.53 -11.15 -15.60
N GLY A 91 11.24 -10.32 -14.83
CA GLY A 91 12.66 -10.51 -14.50
C GLY A 91 12.97 -11.28 -13.21
N GLU A 92 12.02 -11.45 -12.28
CA GLU A 92 12.27 -12.18 -11.02
C GLU A 92 11.10 -13.13 -10.68
N SER A 93 10.88 -14.11 -11.55
CA SER A 93 10.28 -15.36 -11.10
C SER A 93 11.27 -16.06 -10.18
N SER A 94 10.88 -16.25 -8.91
CA SER A 94 11.55 -17.02 -7.83
C SER A 94 12.18 -16.13 -6.76
N LEU A 95 11.87 -16.42 -5.49
CA LEU A 95 12.42 -15.84 -4.25
C LEU A 95 11.62 -14.68 -3.62
N HIS A 96 10.38 -14.93 -3.17
CA HIS A 96 10.14 -14.97 -1.72
C HIS A 96 8.70 -15.32 -1.38
N ALA A 97 8.54 -16.51 -0.78
CA ALA A 97 7.36 -16.92 -0.07
C ALA A 97 6.97 -15.90 1.02
N SER A 98 5.69 -15.57 1.03
CA SER A 98 4.88 -15.26 2.22
C SER A 98 5.65 -14.97 3.51
N LYS A 99 5.82 -13.69 3.84
CA LYS A 99 5.87 -13.27 5.25
C LYS A 99 4.58 -12.51 5.56
N SER A 100 3.49 -13.28 5.70
CA SER A 100 2.33 -12.82 6.45
C SER A 100 2.77 -12.62 7.91
N SER A 101 3.05 -11.38 8.31
CA SER A 101 3.25 -11.00 9.70
C SER A 101 1.91 -10.97 10.43
N SER A 102 1.24 -12.11 10.54
CA SER A 102 0.15 -12.31 11.49
C SER A 102 0.78 -12.44 12.88
N GLN A 103 0.90 -11.32 13.61
CA GLN A 103 1.22 -11.33 15.03
C GLN A 103 0.18 -12.19 15.78
N PRO A 104 0.55 -13.32 16.39
CA PRO A 104 -0.38 -14.05 17.24
C PRO A 104 -0.61 -13.24 18.53
N ARG A 105 -1.87 -12.93 18.84
CA ARG A 105 -2.26 -12.43 20.18
C ARG A 105 -1.86 -13.49 21.21
N SER A 106 -0.80 -13.22 21.98
CA SER A 106 -0.45 -14.04 23.14
C SER A 106 -1.48 -13.77 24.24
N VAL A 107 -2.35 -14.75 24.47
CA VAL A 107 -3.17 -14.84 25.68
C VAL A 107 -2.25 -15.31 26.80
N ARG A 108 -1.65 -14.37 27.55
CA ARG A 108 -1.09 -14.69 28.87
C ARG A 108 -2.16 -14.44 29.92
N GLN A 109 -2.91 -15.49 30.24
CA GLN A 109 -3.47 -15.66 31.57
C GLN A 109 -2.31 -15.71 32.57
N SER A 110 -2.30 -14.80 33.54
CA SER A 110 -1.58 -15.02 34.79
C SER A 110 -2.44 -14.47 35.93
N SER A 111 -2.98 -15.41 36.69
CA SER A 111 -3.64 -15.23 37.98
C SER A 111 -2.67 -14.56 38.96
N ASN A 112 -2.93 -13.31 39.33
CA ASN A 112 -2.26 -12.69 40.47
C ASN A 112 -3.11 -12.95 41.71
N SER A 113 -2.70 -13.97 42.48
CA SER A 113 -3.20 -14.29 43.81
C SER A 113 -2.96 -13.12 44.76
N TYR A 114 -4.05 -12.60 45.31
CA TYR A 114 -4.07 -11.56 46.33
C TYR A 114 -3.52 -12.15 47.64
N SER A 115 -2.42 -11.57 48.12
CA SER A 115 -1.84 -11.89 49.43
C SER A 115 -2.84 -11.61 50.54
N SER A 116 -3.05 -12.59 51.39
CA SER A 116 -3.71 -12.45 52.68
C SER A 116 -2.71 -12.96 53.72
N ASP A 117 -2.19 -12.06 54.54
CA ASP A 117 -1.54 -12.45 55.79
C ASP A 117 -2.02 -11.49 56.87
N SER A 118 -2.69 -12.07 57.86
CA SER A 118 -3.23 -11.44 59.05
C SER A 118 -2.42 -12.00 60.22
N ASP A 119 -1.75 -11.13 60.99
CA ASP A 119 -1.61 -11.12 62.46
C ASP A 119 -0.63 -10.01 62.87
#